data_AF-A0A8S2V4G1-F1
#
_entry.id   AF-A0A8S2V4G1-F1
#
_cell.length_a   1.000
_cell.length_b   1.000
_cell.length_c   1.000
_cell.angle_alpha   90.00
_cell.angle_beta   90.00
_cell.angle_gamma   90.00
#
_symmetry.space_group_name_H-M   'P 1'
#
loop_
_entity.id
_entity.type
_entity.pdbx_description
1 polymer ?
#
loop_
_entity_poly.entity_id
_entity_poly.type
_entity_poly.pdbx_seq_one_letter_code
_entity_poly.pdbx_strand_id
1 'polypeptide(L)' 'ICTSPCQNGGNCTAPSVCTCPTTFNGSVCEFR' A
#
# COMPACT_ATOMS: atom_id res chain seq x y z
N ILE A 1 -0.64 -11.97 -4.63
CA ILE A 1 -1.15 -10.58 -4.73
C ILE A 1 -1.51 -10.18 -3.30
N CYS A 2 -1.06 -9.01 -2.82
CA CYS A 2 -0.74 -8.64 -1.43
C CYS A 2 -1.46 -9.43 -0.33
N THR A 3 -0.67 -10.04 0.56
CA THR A 3 -1.16 -10.81 1.71
C THR A 3 -2.00 -9.95 2.65
N SER A 4 -1.66 -8.66 2.74
CA SER A 4 -2.44 -7.64 3.44
C SER A 4 -2.97 -6.61 2.43
N PRO A 5 -4.22 -6.16 2.55
CA PRO A 5 -4.77 -5.13 1.67
C PRO A 5 -4.03 -3.81 1.87
N CYS A 6 -3.67 -3.15 0.77
CA CYS A 6 -3.17 -1.78 0.80
C CYS A 6 -4.30 -0.84 1.25
N GLN A 7 -4.00 0.05 2.20
CA GLN A 7 -4.93 1.03 2.75
C GLN A 7 -4.83 2.36 1.98
N ASN A 8 -5.73 3.30 2.28
CA ASN A 8 -5.69 4.68 1.79
C ASN A 8 -5.56 4.83 0.26
N GLY A 9 -6.13 3.90 -0.50
CA GLY A 9 -6.08 3.91 -1.97
C GLY A 9 -4.77 3.41 -2.59
N GLY A 10 -3.92 2.73 -1.80
CA GLY A 10 -2.73 2.07 -2.32
C GLY A 10 -3.06 0.95 -3.31
N ASN A 11 -2.25 0.83 -4.36
CA ASN A 11 -2.43 -0.20 -5.38
C ASN A 11 -1.46 -1.35 -5.16
N CYS A 12 -1.97 -2.58 -5.07
CA CYS A 12 -1.13 -3.75 -4.92
C CYS A 12 -0.59 -4.21 -6.27
N THR A 13 0.72 -4.07 -6.49
CA THR A 13 1.38 -4.42 -7.76
C THR A 13 2.20 -5.71 -7.68
N ALA A 14 2.60 -6.14 -6.48
CA ALA A 14 3.32 -7.40 -6.24
C ALA A 14 3.02 -7.94 -4.83
N PRO A 15 3.42 -9.19 -4.49
CA PRO A 15 3.19 -9.74 -3.15
C PRO A 15 3.86 -8.88 -2.09
N SER A 16 3.06 -8.35 -1.15
CA SER A 16 3.51 -7.44 -0.09
C SER A 16 4.08 -6.10 -0.57
N VAL A 17 3.84 -5.73 -1.83
CA VAL A 17 4.26 -4.43 -2.39
C VAL A 17 3.02 -3.60 -2.68
N CYS A 18 2.85 -2.54 -1.89
CA CYS A 18 1.84 -1.53 -2.09
C CYS A 18 2.46 -0.29 -2.73
N THR A 19 1.86 0.18 -3.82
CA THR A 19 2.17 1.49 -4.42
C THR A 19 1.26 2.52 -3.76
N CYS A 20 1.83 3.36 -2.90
CA CYS A 20 1.09 4.34 -2.14
C CYS A 20 0.96 5.69 -2.88
N PRO A 21 -0.14 6.44 -2.68
CA PRO A 21 -0.21 7.84 -3.08
C PRO A 21 0.87 8.67 -2.38
N THR A 22 1.28 9.81 -2.95
CA THR A 22 2.36 10.67 -2.42
C THR A 22 2.13 11.21 -1.02
N THR A 23 0.90 11.15 -0.50
CA THR A 23 0.54 11.56 0.85
C THR A 23 0.48 10.40 1.84
N PHE A 24 0.83 9.17 1.45
CA PHE A 24 0.79 8.02 2.33
C PHE A 24 2.06 7.18 2.19
N ASN A 25 2.50 6.62 3.31
CA ASN A 25 3.68 5.78 3.42
C ASN A 25 3.41 4.57 4.33
N GLY A 26 4.36 3.66 4.39
CA GLY A 26 4.23 2.40 5.13
C GLY A 26 4.08 1.20 4.20
N SER A 27 4.08 0.01 4.77
CA SER A 27 4.09 -1.24 4.00
C SER A 27 2.77 -1.48 3.28
N VAL A 28 1.69 -0.94 3.84
CA VAL A 28 0.34 -1.00 3.30
C VAL A 28 -0.28 0.40 3.21
N CYS A 29 0.53 1.45 3.09
CA CYS A 29 0.06 2.84 3.01
C CYS A 29 -0.75 3.27 4.24
N GLU A 30 -0.41 2.77 5.42
CA GLU A 30 -1.10 3.01 6.69
C GLU A 30 -0.78 4.37 7.33
N PHE A 31 0.36 4.97 6.97
CA PHE A 31 0.79 6.27 7.48
C PHE A 31 0.52 7.37 6.47
N ARG A 32 0.27 8.59 6.96
CA ARG A 32 0.09 9.81 6.16
C ARG A 32 1.25 10.77 6.39
#